data_AF-A0A9X3FUZ2-F1
#
_entry.id   AF-A0A9X3FUZ2-F1
#
_cell.length_a   1.000
_cell.length_b   1.000
_cell.length_c   1.000
_cell.angle_alpha   90.00
_cell.angle_beta   90.00
_cell.angle_gamma   90.00
#
_symmetry.space_group_name_H-M   'P 1'
#
loop_
_entity.id
_entity.type
_entity.pdbx_description
1 polymer ?
#
loop_
_entity_poly.entity_id
_entity_poly.type
_entity_poly.pdbx_seq_one_letter_code
_entity_poly.pdbx_strand_id
1 'polypeptide(L)'
;MMKNKSIYDGWIDEMASFQLPRWNELSSVPLYMDQLLALVKDYLKSFRLQDTSNMEITPAMVNNYVKLGLMPKPEKKRYYRRHIAYLIIITLFKQAISIQEIRKVLVYLAASHGNEQAYNLFCTYLETSVRKECHYYQTGEFTYENGQAYKDPDHFDHYIIWNACSLITHLIFSRRLIECLSPEDLVLDEQKISS
;
A
#
# COMPACT_ATOMS: atom_id res chain seq x y z
N MET A 1 -11.56 -26.03 -9.69
CA MET A 1 -12.21 -24.88 -9.03
C MET A 1 -11.30 -24.50 -7.88
N MET A 2 -10.81 -23.25 -7.83
CA MET A 2 -9.75 -22.83 -6.89
C MET A 2 -10.12 -23.21 -5.45
N LYS A 3 -9.37 -24.13 -4.82
CA LYS A 3 -9.76 -24.72 -3.52
C LYS A 3 -9.86 -23.68 -2.40
N ASN A 4 -8.98 -22.69 -2.39
CA ASN A 4 -8.98 -21.62 -1.39
C ASN A 4 -9.76 -20.38 -1.82
N LYS A 5 -10.71 -20.51 -2.76
CA LYS A 5 -11.54 -19.39 -3.20
C LYS A 5 -12.26 -18.70 -2.05
N SER A 6 -12.80 -19.45 -1.08
CA SER A 6 -13.48 -18.87 0.08
C SER A 6 -12.58 -18.01 0.96
N ILE A 7 -11.28 -18.34 1.06
CA ILE A 7 -10.29 -17.54 1.80
C ILE A 7 -10.04 -16.22 1.07
N TYR A 8 -9.94 -16.26 -0.26
CA TYR A 8 -9.78 -15.06 -1.08
C TYR A 8 -11.04 -14.18 -1.02
N ASP A 9 -12.22 -14.77 -1.17
CA ASP A 9 -13.51 -14.07 -1.08
C ASP A 9 -13.65 -13.32 0.26
N GLY A 10 -13.37 -13.98 1.39
CA GLY A 10 -13.44 -13.34 2.71
C GLY A 10 -12.41 -12.21 2.89
N TRP A 11 -11.23 -12.33 2.28
CA TRP A 11 -10.25 -11.25 2.28
C TRP A 11 -10.69 -10.07 1.40
N ILE A 12 -11.34 -10.32 0.26
CA ILE A 12 -11.91 -9.26 -0.58
C ILE A 12 -12.96 -8.46 0.18
N ASP A 13 -13.81 -9.12 0.96
CA ASP A 13 -14.82 -8.46 1.79
C ASP A 13 -14.18 -7.58 2.89
N GLU A 14 -13.11 -8.06 3.55
CA GLU A 14 -12.32 -7.24 4.49
C GLU A 14 -11.74 -6.01 3.77
N MET A 15 -11.08 -6.22 2.63
CA MET A 15 -10.40 -5.18 1.86
C MET A 15 -11.38 -4.15 1.28
N ALA A 16 -12.62 -4.50 0.98
CA ALA A 16 -13.62 -3.55 0.49
C ALA A 16 -13.93 -2.43 1.52
N SER A 17 -13.74 -2.73 2.81
CA SER A 17 -13.91 -1.80 3.93
C SER A 17 -12.60 -1.19 4.44
N PHE A 18 -11.47 -1.50 3.81
CA PHE A 18 -10.15 -1.05 4.24
C PHE A 18 -10.04 0.48 4.25
N GLN A 19 -9.49 1.01 5.34
CA GLN A 19 -9.19 2.43 5.51
C GLN A 19 -7.87 2.62 6.27
N LEU A 20 -7.11 3.63 5.86
CA LEU A 20 -5.97 4.12 6.64
C LEU A 20 -6.41 5.27 7.54
N PRO A 21 -5.81 5.38 8.74
CA PRO A 21 -6.03 6.54 9.59
C PRO A 21 -5.60 7.80 8.85
N ARG A 22 -6.48 8.80 8.81
CA ARG A 22 -6.14 10.13 8.30
C ARG A 22 -5.07 10.78 9.17
N TRP A 23 -4.42 11.80 8.65
CA TRP A 23 -3.31 12.47 9.34
C TRP A 23 -3.61 12.85 10.80
N ASN A 24 -4.81 13.37 11.06
CA ASN A 24 -5.22 13.81 12.40
C ASN A 24 -5.51 12.65 13.36
N GLU A 25 -5.76 11.46 12.83
CA GLU A 25 -5.98 10.22 13.57
C GLU A 25 -4.66 9.49 13.88
N LEU A 26 -3.56 9.86 13.22
CA LEU A 26 -2.23 9.39 13.59
C LEU A 26 -1.86 9.86 15.00
N SER A 27 -1.15 9.01 15.75
CA SER A 27 -0.71 9.30 17.12
C SER A 27 -0.07 10.67 17.23
N SER A 28 -0.67 11.53 18.06
CA SER A 28 -0.10 12.83 18.46
C SER A 28 1.02 12.67 19.49
N VAL A 29 1.03 11.56 20.22
CA VAL A 29 2.02 11.27 21.26
C VAL A 29 3.34 10.86 20.61
N PRO A 30 4.50 11.38 21.08
CA PRO A 30 5.81 10.95 20.61
C PRO A 30 6.04 9.46 20.87
N LEU A 31 6.47 8.73 19.85
CA LEU A 31 6.69 7.28 19.91
C LEU A 31 8.18 6.93 19.96
N TYR A 32 8.52 5.87 20.67
CA TYR A 32 9.80 5.19 20.53
C TYR A 32 9.80 4.25 19.32
N MET A 33 10.98 3.77 18.91
CA MET A 33 11.14 2.92 17.73
C MET A 33 10.16 1.73 17.73
N ASP A 34 10.13 0.93 18.79
CA ASP A 34 9.31 -0.28 18.83
C ASP A 34 7.82 0.03 18.76
N GLN A 35 7.38 1.15 19.36
CA GLN A 35 6.00 1.63 19.29
C GLN A 35 5.65 2.09 17.87
N LEU A 36 6.54 2.83 17.19
CA LEU A 36 6.36 3.21 15.79
C LEU A 36 6.21 1.97 14.91
N LEU A 37 7.09 0.98 15.08
CA LEU A 37 7.06 -0.26 14.31
C LEU A 37 5.76 -1.02 14.57
N ALA A 38 5.37 -1.21 15.82
CA ALA A 38 4.13 -1.89 16.19
C ALA A 38 2.89 -1.19 15.62
N LEU A 39 2.86 0.14 15.67
CA LEU A 39 1.73 0.93 15.17
C LEU A 39 1.57 0.80 13.65
N VAL A 40 2.64 1.00 12.88
CA VAL A 40 2.58 0.85 11.41
C VAL A 40 2.25 -0.58 11.02
N LYS A 41 2.75 -1.55 11.79
CA LYS A 41 2.45 -2.97 11.63
C LYS A 41 0.97 -3.31 11.82
N ASP A 42 0.27 -2.63 12.73
CA ASP A 42 -1.17 -2.79 12.95
C ASP A 42 -1.99 -2.10 11.85
N TYR A 43 -1.62 -0.88 11.45
CA TYR A 43 -2.29 -0.16 10.36
C TYR A 43 -2.24 -0.89 9.01
N LEU A 44 -1.21 -1.69 8.78
CA LEU A 44 -1.02 -2.44 7.53
C LEU A 44 -1.36 -3.94 7.65
N LYS A 45 -2.05 -4.35 8.72
CA LYS A 45 -2.33 -5.77 8.97
C LYS A 45 -3.15 -6.45 7.86
N SER A 46 -4.15 -5.76 7.29
CA SER A 46 -5.01 -6.31 6.24
C SER A 46 -4.28 -6.59 4.93
N PHE A 47 -3.14 -5.92 4.72
CA PHE A 47 -2.27 -6.17 3.56
C PHE A 47 -1.23 -7.27 3.78
N ARG A 48 -1.09 -7.80 5.00
CA ARG A 48 -0.09 -8.83 5.28
C ARG A 48 -0.49 -10.14 4.65
N LEU A 49 0.50 -10.72 3.98
CA LEU A 49 0.41 -12.05 3.40
C LEU A 49 1.17 -13.04 4.30
N GLN A 50 0.84 -14.33 4.22
CA GLN A 50 1.32 -15.33 5.19
C GLN A 50 2.85 -15.45 5.20
N ASP A 51 3.52 -15.25 4.05
CA ASP A 51 4.97 -15.40 3.89
C ASP A 51 5.72 -14.09 3.58
N THR A 52 5.12 -12.92 3.84
CA THR A 52 5.75 -11.65 3.42
C THR A 52 6.78 -11.08 4.39
N SER A 53 8.03 -11.54 4.25
CA SER A 53 9.23 -10.78 4.67
C SER A 53 9.26 -9.36 4.06
N ASN A 54 8.59 -9.17 2.92
CA ASN A 54 8.57 -7.92 2.17
C ASN A 54 7.83 -6.76 2.88
N MET A 55 6.91 -7.04 3.80
CA MET A 55 6.26 -6.02 4.65
C MET A 55 6.91 -5.88 6.03
N GLU A 56 8.01 -6.58 6.29
CA GLU A 56 8.74 -6.40 7.53
C GLU A 56 9.36 -5.01 7.63
N ILE A 57 9.35 -4.49 8.84
CA ILE A 57 9.97 -3.22 9.19
C ILE A 57 10.81 -3.45 10.43
N THR A 58 12.10 -3.14 10.32
CA THR A 58 13.07 -3.28 11.41
C THR A 58 13.67 -1.91 11.78
N PRO A 59 14.26 -1.77 12.99
CA PRO A 59 14.96 -0.55 13.37
C PRO A 59 16.09 -0.16 12.40
N ALA A 60 16.79 -1.15 11.85
CA ALA A 60 17.85 -0.92 10.86
C ALA A 60 17.29 -0.30 9.57
N MET A 61 16.13 -0.78 9.09
CA MET A 61 15.47 -0.22 7.91
C MET A 61 15.02 1.23 8.14
N VAL A 62 14.41 1.51 9.30
CA VAL A 62 14.04 2.88 9.69
C VAL A 62 15.26 3.80 9.69
N ASN A 63 16.37 3.37 10.28
CA ASN A 63 17.61 4.13 10.28
C ASN A 63 18.17 4.34 8.86
N ASN A 64 18.06 3.34 7.99
CA ASN A 64 18.47 3.46 6.59
C ASN A 64 17.60 4.47 5.83
N TYR A 65 16.29 4.50 6.06
CA TYR A 65 15.40 5.49 5.45
C TYR A 65 15.74 6.91 5.88
N VAL A 66 16.11 7.11 7.16
CA VAL A 66 16.59 8.41 7.65
C VAL A 66 17.92 8.80 7.01
N LYS A 67 18.88 7.88 6.92
CA LYS A 67 20.19 8.13 6.29
C LYS A 67 20.07 8.48 4.80
N LEU A 68 19.15 7.83 4.09
CA LEU A 68 18.89 8.07 2.67
C LEU A 68 17.98 9.29 2.41
N GLY A 69 17.50 9.95 3.46
CA GLY A 69 16.67 11.15 3.35
C GLY A 69 15.23 10.88 2.91
N LEU A 70 14.72 9.65 3.05
CA LEU A 70 13.32 9.33 2.81
C LEU A 70 12.42 9.74 3.98
N MET A 71 13.01 9.85 5.16
CA MET A 71 12.29 10.21 6.38
C MET A 71 13.12 11.22 7.18
N PRO A 72 12.50 12.23 7.81
CA PRO A 72 13.21 13.15 8.70
C PRO A 72 13.86 12.40 9.86
N LYS A 73 14.93 13.01 10.41
CA LYS A 73 15.58 12.49 11.62
C LYS A 73 14.60 12.53 12.81
N PRO A 74 14.61 11.50 13.67
CA PRO A 74 13.84 11.52 14.91
C PRO A 74 14.36 12.61 15.86
N GLU A 75 13.47 13.15 16.69
CA GLU A 75 13.82 14.20 17.64
C GLU A 75 14.04 13.56 19.01
N LYS A 76 15.28 13.60 19.54
CA LYS A 76 15.62 12.95 20.82
C LYS A 76 15.16 11.48 20.88
N LYS A 77 15.35 10.72 19.79
CA LYS A 77 14.90 9.32 19.59
C LYS A 77 13.38 9.13 19.58
N ARG A 78 12.61 10.20 19.37
CA ARG A 78 11.14 10.16 19.27
C ARG A 78 10.67 10.37 17.85
N TYR A 79 9.63 9.64 17.50
CA TYR A 79 8.94 9.64 16.23
C TYR A 79 7.54 10.25 16.41
N TYR A 80 6.99 10.78 15.33
CA TYR A 80 5.76 11.60 15.33
C TYR A 80 4.96 11.30 14.06
N ARG A 81 3.77 11.88 13.92
CA ARG A 81 2.87 11.73 12.75
C ARG A 81 3.57 11.67 11.41
N ARG A 82 4.46 12.62 11.11
CA ARG A 82 5.22 12.63 9.85
C ARG A 82 6.01 11.33 9.63
N HIS A 83 6.66 10.80 10.67
CA HIS A 83 7.43 9.57 10.59
C HIS A 83 6.52 8.36 10.37
N ILE A 84 5.36 8.34 11.01
CA ILE A 84 4.34 7.29 10.81
C ILE A 84 3.86 7.30 9.36
N ALA A 85 3.49 8.46 8.83
CA ALA A 85 3.04 8.64 7.45
C ALA A 85 4.10 8.19 6.43
N TYR A 86 5.35 8.65 6.58
CA TYR A 86 6.45 8.21 5.71
C TYR A 86 6.65 6.70 5.78
N LEU A 87 6.63 6.12 6.97
CA LEU A 87 6.92 4.69 7.14
C LEU A 87 5.81 3.81 6.54
N ILE A 88 4.54 4.24 6.61
CA ILE A 88 3.43 3.58 5.91
C ILE A 88 3.68 3.57 4.39
N ILE A 89 3.92 4.74 3.81
CA ILE A 89 4.09 4.89 2.35
C ILE A 89 5.30 4.09 1.86
N ILE A 90 6.44 4.19 2.57
CA ILE A 90 7.67 3.47 2.21
C ILE A 90 7.45 1.95 2.30
N THR A 91 6.74 1.48 3.34
CA THR A 91 6.50 0.04 3.52
C THR A 91 5.66 -0.55 2.40
N LEU A 92 4.67 0.20 1.92
CA LEU A 92 3.83 -0.21 0.80
C LEU A 92 4.64 -0.17 -0.51
N PHE A 93 5.25 0.97 -0.85
CA PHE A 93 5.87 1.13 -2.18
C PHE A 93 7.21 0.41 -2.38
N LYS A 94 7.98 0.14 -1.33
CA LYS A 94 9.29 -0.55 -1.46
C LYS A 94 9.16 -1.97 -2.06
N GLN A 95 7.95 -2.51 -2.14
CA GLN A 95 7.67 -3.83 -2.70
C GLN A 95 7.66 -3.86 -4.22
N ALA A 96 7.50 -2.69 -4.86
CA ALA A 96 7.33 -2.54 -6.30
C ALA A 96 8.31 -1.53 -6.93
N ILE A 97 8.73 -0.52 -6.15
CA ILE A 97 9.47 0.64 -6.63
C ILE A 97 10.78 0.76 -5.83
N SER A 98 11.86 1.22 -6.48
CA SER A 98 13.14 1.38 -5.79
C SER A 98 13.09 2.49 -4.74
N ILE A 99 13.94 2.38 -3.72
CA ILE A 99 14.06 3.37 -2.64
C ILE A 99 14.37 4.78 -3.18
N GLN A 100 15.11 4.90 -4.28
CA GLN A 100 15.44 6.20 -4.88
C GLN A 100 14.24 6.84 -5.57
N GLU A 101 13.41 6.05 -6.24
CA GLU A 101 12.19 6.53 -6.88
C GLU A 101 11.12 6.91 -5.86
N ILE A 102 10.96 6.11 -4.80
CA ILE A 102 10.07 6.45 -3.67
C ILE A 102 10.46 7.80 -3.07
N ARG A 103 11.77 8.06 -2.89
CA ARG A 103 12.26 9.35 -2.41
C ARG A 103 11.83 10.51 -3.32
N LYS A 104 11.94 10.35 -4.65
CA LYS A 104 11.53 11.39 -5.61
C LYS A 104 10.05 11.72 -5.48
N VAL A 105 9.20 10.69 -5.43
CA VAL A 105 7.74 10.86 -5.28
C VAL A 105 7.41 11.53 -3.95
N LEU A 106 7.97 11.04 -2.84
CA LEU A 106 7.74 11.61 -1.51
C LEU A 106 8.14 13.08 -1.39
N VAL A 107 9.32 13.45 -1.94
CA VAL A 107 9.80 14.83 -1.92
C VAL A 107 8.92 15.73 -2.78
N TYR A 108 8.55 15.28 -3.98
CA TYR A 108 7.68 16.03 -4.87
C TYR A 108 6.31 16.31 -4.24
N LEU A 109 5.66 15.28 -3.69
CA LEU A 109 4.34 15.43 -3.08
C LEU A 109 4.37 16.29 -1.80
N ALA A 110 5.39 16.13 -0.97
CA ALA A 110 5.55 16.96 0.22
C ALA A 110 5.81 18.43 -0.13
N ALA A 111 6.48 18.72 -1.25
CA ALA A 111 6.71 20.08 -1.73
C ALA A 111 5.44 20.72 -2.30
N SER A 112 4.60 19.95 -3.00
CA SER A 112 3.35 20.46 -3.60
C SER A 112 2.23 20.68 -2.59
N HIS A 113 2.07 19.77 -1.62
CA HIS A 113 0.89 19.73 -0.73
C HIS A 113 1.21 19.90 0.76
N GLY A 114 2.48 19.77 1.15
CA GLY A 114 2.84 19.54 2.55
C GLY A 114 2.50 18.11 3.02
N ASN A 115 3.09 17.69 4.14
CA ASN A 115 3.01 16.29 4.59
C ASN A 115 1.59 15.80 4.91
N GLU A 116 0.76 16.66 5.50
CA GLU A 116 -0.60 16.30 5.90
C GLU A 116 -1.50 16.01 4.71
N GLN A 117 -1.60 16.97 3.78
CA GLN A 117 -2.45 16.83 2.61
C GLN A 117 -1.91 15.75 1.67
N ALA A 118 -0.58 15.66 1.46
CA ALA A 118 0.01 14.58 0.67
C ALA A 118 -0.34 13.18 1.22
N TYR A 119 -0.27 13.00 2.54
CA TYR A 119 -0.62 11.73 3.17
C TYR A 119 -2.11 11.41 3.06
N ASN A 120 -2.99 12.39 3.27
CA ASN A 120 -4.44 12.18 3.15
C ASN A 120 -4.86 11.87 1.69
N LEU A 121 -4.22 12.51 0.71
CA LEU A 121 -4.39 12.19 -0.72
C LEU A 121 -3.94 10.76 -1.00
N PHE A 122 -2.75 10.37 -0.53
CA PHE A 122 -2.28 8.99 -0.63
C PHE A 122 -3.29 7.99 -0.06
N CYS A 123 -3.81 8.22 1.15
CA CYS A 123 -4.79 7.32 1.75
C CYS A 123 -6.07 7.23 0.90
N THR A 124 -6.57 8.37 0.42
CA THR A 124 -7.76 8.42 -0.44
C THR A 124 -7.56 7.62 -1.72
N TYR A 125 -6.42 7.79 -2.38
CA TYR A 125 -6.13 7.10 -3.63
C TYR A 125 -5.90 5.61 -3.45
N LEU A 126 -5.21 5.19 -2.38
CA LEU A 126 -5.02 3.78 -2.05
C LEU A 126 -6.34 3.09 -1.72
N GLU A 127 -7.17 3.71 -0.88
CA GLU A 127 -8.49 3.15 -0.53
C GLU A 127 -9.41 3.06 -1.75
N THR A 128 -9.35 4.06 -2.62
CA THR A 128 -10.12 4.06 -3.87
C THR A 128 -9.64 2.97 -4.82
N SER A 129 -8.33 2.77 -5.00
CA SER A 129 -7.80 1.71 -5.87
C SER A 129 -8.16 0.32 -5.33
N VAL A 130 -8.01 0.11 -4.02
CA VAL A 130 -8.42 -1.13 -3.34
C VAL A 130 -9.92 -1.42 -3.53
N ARG A 131 -10.78 -0.44 -3.26
CA ARG A 131 -12.24 -0.62 -3.40
C ARG A 131 -12.65 -0.95 -4.82
N LYS A 132 -12.02 -0.31 -5.81
CA LYS A 132 -12.27 -0.61 -7.23
C LYS A 132 -11.87 -2.03 -7.59
N GLU A 133 -10.72 -2.50 -7.10
CA GLU A 133 -10.27 -3.86 -7.34
C GLU A 133 -11.21 -4.89 -6.70
N CYS A 134 -11.65 -4.65 -5.45
CA CYS A 134 -12.66 -5.48 -4.78
C CYS A 134 -13.99 -5.50 -5.55
N HIS A 135 -14.47 -4.33 -5.96
CA HIS A 135 -15.72 -4.21 -6.71
C HIS A 135 -15.63 -4.98 -8.03
N TYR A 136 -14.55 -4.78 -8.80
CA TYR A 136 -14.33 -5.50 -10.05
C TYR A 136 -14.30 -7.01 -9.85
N TYR A 137 -13.68 -7.50 -8.78
CA TYR A 137 -13.70 -8.94 -8.45
C TYR A 137 -15.12 -9.45 -8.18
N GLN A 138 -15.96 -8.67 -7.51
CA GLN A 138 -17.31 -9.05 -7.11
C GLN A 138 -18.34 -8.94 -8.26
N THR A 139 -18.24 -7.91 -9.10
CA THR A 139 -19.26 -7.56 -10.11
C THR A 139 -18.81 -7.76 -11.56
N GLY A 140 -17.50 -7.77 -11.80
CA GLY A 140 -16.93 -7.71 -13.15
C GLY A 140 -17.04 -6.33 -13.82
N GLU A 141 -17.53 -5.31 -13.11
CA GLU A 141 -17.75 -3.97 -13.65
C GLU A 141 -16.61 -3.02 -13.28
N PHE A 142 -16.20 -2.18 -14.24
CA PHE A 142 -15.26 -1.09 -13.98
C PHE A 142 -16.03 0.17 -13.59
N THR A 143 -15.83 0.66 -12.37
CA THR A 143 -16.39 1.94 -11.92
C THR A 143 -15.39 3.08 -12.15
N TYR A 144 -15.78 4.05 -12.98
CA TYR A 144 -15.01 5.28 -13.23
C TYR A 144 -15.47 6.43 -12.34
N GLU A 145 -15.59 6.22 -11.02
CA GLU A 145 -16.25 7.18 -10.13
C GLU A 145 -15.56 8.56 -10.00
N ASN A 146 -14.32 8.72 -10.44
CA ASN A 146 -13.61 9.97 -10.18
C ASN A 146 -13.63 10.94 -11.36
N GLY A 147 -14.02 10.55 -12.58
CA GLY A 147 -14.15 11.45 -13.74
C GLY A 147 -12.94 12.33 -14.09
N GLN A 148 -11.81 12.21 -13.38
CA GLN A 148 -10.68 13.11 -13.56
C GLN A 148 -9.89 12.68 -14.79
N ALA A 149 -10.10 13.40 -15.87
CA ALA A 149 -9.15 13.41 -16.96
C ALA A 149 -7.86 14.08 -16.45
N TYR A 150 -6.87 13.28 -16.07
CA TYR A 150 -5.54 13.77 -15.68
C TYR A 150 -4.72 14.34 -16.87
N LYS A 151 -5.40 14.80 -17.92
CA LYS A 151 -4.80 15.54 -19.02
C LYS A 151 -4.44 16.97 -18.62
N ASP A 152 -5.02 17.46 -17.52
CA ASP A 152 -4.66 18.76 -16.95
C ASP A 152 -3.27 18.68 -16.27
N PRO A 153 -2.26 19.43 -16.78
CA PRO A 153 -0.93 19.45 -16.18
C PRO A 153 -0.92 19.91 -14.72
N ASP A 154 -1.88 20.75 -14.31
CA ASP A 154 -1.92 21.32 -12.96
C ASP A 154 -2.32 20.28 -11.90
N HIS A 155 -2.83 19.12 -12.33
CA HIS A 155 -3.25 18.00 -11.47
C HIS A 155 -2.43 16.72 -11.70
N PHE A 156 -1.25 16.84 -12.32
CA PHE A 156 -0.43 15.67 -12.67
C PHE A 156 0.12 14.91 -11.44
N ASP A 157 0.28 15.61 -10.32
CA ASP A 157 0.65 15.03 -9.03
C ASP A 157 -0.36 14.00 -8.50
N HIS A 158 -1.65 14.28 -8.67
CA HIS A 158 -2.75 13.36 -8.34
C HIS A 158 -2.67 12.08 -9.20
N TYR A 159 -2.30 12.22 -10.48
CA TYR A 159 -2.08 11.08 -11.38
C TYR A 159 -0.89 10.21 -10.97
N ILE A 160 0.21 10.83 -10.52
CA ILE A 160 1.39 10.12 -9.99
C ILE A 160 0.98 9.28 -8.78
N ILE A 161 0.25 9.87 -7.83
CA ILE A 161 -0.21 9.15 -6.64
C ILE A 161 -1.16 8.01 -7.03
N TRP A 162 -2.12 8.30 -7.91
CA TRP A 162 -3.08 7.31 -8.40
C TRP A 162 -2.38 6.09 -9.03
N ASN A 163 -1.40 6.32 -9.90
CA ASN A 163 -0.64 5.23 -10.53
C ASN A 163 0.15 4.41 -9.52
N ALA A 164 0.84 5.09 -8.59
CA ALA A 164 1.60 4.40 -7.56
C ALA A 164 0.70 3.54 -6.66
N CYS A 165 -0.46 4.09 -6.25
CA CYS A 165 -1.46 3.37 -5.46
C CYS A 165 -2.06 2.18 -6.22
N SER A 166 -2.39 2.36 -7.50
CA SER A 166 -2.93 1.29 -8.34
C SER A 166 -1.91 0.16 -8.54
N LEU A 167 -0.64 0.50 -8.78
CA LEU A 167 0.44 -0.48 -8.89
C LEU A 167 0.57 -1.34 -7.63
N ILE A 168 0.57 -0.72 -6.45
CA ILE A 168 0.71 -1.48 -5.20
C ILE A 168 -0.56 -2.29 -4.89
N THR A 169 -1.75 -1.78 -5.20
CA THR A 169 -3.00 -2.54 -5.09
C THR A 169 -2.94 -3.81 -5.94
N HIS A 170 -2.68 -3.70 -7.24
CA HIS A 170 -2.62 -4.87 -8.12
C HIS A 170 -1.52 -5.85 -7.69
N LEU A 171 -0.36 -5.37 -7.23
CA LEU A 171 0.69 -6.23 -6.71
C LEU A 171 0.22 -7.05 -5.50
N ILE A 172 -0.42 -6.39 -4.52
CA ILE A 172 -0.89 -7.05 -3.30
C ILE A 172 -1.99 -8.06 -3.63
N PHE A 173 -2.97 -7.68 -4.44
CA PHE A 173 -4.08 -8.57 -4.84
C PHE A 173 -3.57 -9.76 -5.64
N SER A 174 -2.65 -9.54 -6.58
CA SER A 174 -2.03 -10.61 -7.36
C SER A 174 -1.28 -11.60 -6.46
N ARG A 175 -0.46 -11.09 -5.53
CA ARG A 175 0.26 -11.95 -4.59
C ARG A 175 -0.71 -12.73 -3.69
N ARG A 176 -1.76 -12.08 -3.18
CA ARG A 176 -2.77 -12.73 -2.36
C ARG A 176 -3.50 -13.84 -3.11
N LEU A 177 -3.84 -13.59 -4.38
CA LEU A 177 -4.46 -14.58 -5.24
C LEU A 177 -3.52 -15.78 -5.46
N ILE A 178 -2.24 -15.51 -5.74
CA ILE A 178 -1.22 -16.55 -5.92
C ILE A 178 -1.07 -17.41 -4.65
N GLU A 179 -1.06 -16.82 -3.45
CA GLU A 179 -1.05 -17.59 -2.19
C GLU A 179 -2.27 -18.50 -2.02
N CYS A 180 -3.40 -18.15 -2.62
CA CYS A 180 -4.61 -18.96 -2.56
C CYS A 180 -4.60 -20.12 -3.58
N LEU A 181 -3.70 -20.12 -4.58
CA LEU A 181 -3.57 -21.24 -5.51
C LEU A 181 -2.92 -22.42 -4.79
N SER A 182 -3.60 -23.58 -4.74
CA SER A 182 -3.01 -24.78 -4.15
C SER A 182 -2.06 -25.47 -5.15
N PRO A 183 -1.08 -26.29 -4.69
CA PRO A 183 -0.25 -27.10 -5.59
C PRO A 183 -1.06 -28.02 -6.52
N GLU A 184 -2.28 -28.37 -6.13
CA GLU A 184 -3.20 -29.21 -6.89
C GLU A 184 -3.90 -28.43 -8.01
N ASP A 185 -4.07 -27.11 -7.84
CA ASP A 185 -4.52 -26.19 -8.91
C ASP A 185 -3.42 -25.98 -9.98
N LEU A 186 -2.17 -26.39 -9.71
CA LEU A 186 -1.02 -26.27 -10.62
C LEU A 186 -0.77 -27.55 -11.46
N VAL A 187 -1.56 -28.61 -11.26
CA VAL A 187 -1.44 -29.83 -12.07
C VAL A 187 -1.94 -29.53 -13.47
N LEU A 188 -1.02 -29.49 -14.43
CA LEU A 188 -1.35 -29.38 -15.85
C LEU A 188 -2.16 -30.61 -16.24
N ASP A 189 -3.38 -30.38 -16.72
CA ASP A 189 -4.18 -31.40 -17.37
C ASP A 189 -3.51 -31.72 -18.72
N GLU A 190 -2.59 -32.67 -18.74
CA GLU A 190 -1.83 -33.08 -19.94
C GLU A 190 -2.77 -33.46 -21.12
N GLN A 191 -4.04 -33.78 -20.84
CA GLN A 191 -5.05 -34.08 -21.85
C GLN A 191 -5.57 -32.84 -22.62
N LYS A 192 -5.38 -31.61 -22.11
CA LYS A 192 -5.82 -30.37 -22.80
C LYS A 192 -4.76 -29.71 -23.68
N ILE A 193 -3.51 -30.18 -23.62
CA ILE A 193 -2.40 -29.60 -24.41
C ILE A 193 -2.28 -30.28 -25.78
N SER A 194 -2.93 -31.44 -25.97
CA SER A 194 -2.86 -32.24 -27.20
C SER A 194 -4.07 -32.09 -28.14
N SER A 195 -4.89 -31.05 -27.96
CA SER A 195 -6.05 -30.73 -28.81
C SER A 195 -5.97 -29.31 -29.35
#